data_AF-A0A536YX15-F1
#
_entry.id   AF-A0A536YX15-F1
#
_cell.length_a   1.000
_cell.length_b   1.000
_cell.length_c   1.000
_cell.angle_alpha   90.00
_cell.angle_beta   90.00
_cell.angle_gamma   90.00
#
_symmetry.space_group_name_H-M   'P 1'
#
loop_
_entity.id
_entity.type
_entity.pdbx_description
1 polymer ?
#
loop_
_entity_poly.entity_id
_entity_poly.type
_entity_poly.pdbx_seq_one_letter_code
_entity_poly.pdbx_strand_id
1 'polypeptide(L)'
;MPTALDFYFYSLAFLKSHAGDHLAARTNYERSLAINRVAGDEFAVLGAMANIANADWALGDLDAALASFRELTALARASPMSTRRLLGYALTKLGSVLTERGELTEALAVLREGLPLVREDGSAWVFLDDLALRVAYTGKVADAARLAGYADSVHAAKAATRGRLTTRLRDRLHALLREKLAPDELECLLAEGAKMSEDEACKLALEE
;
A
#
# COMPACT_ATOMS: atom_id res chain seq x y z
N MET A 1 -28.03 -17.22 8.76
CA MET A 1 -27.82 -15.77 8.96
C MET A 1 -26.38 -15.32 9.28
N PRO A 2 -25.34 -16.17 9.49
CA PRO A 2 -23.96 -15.68 9.66
C PRO A 2 -23.41 -14.92 8.44
N THR A 3 -23.66 -15.41 7.22
CA THR A 3 -23.16 -14.80 5.97
C THR A 3 -23.72 -13.40 5.71
N ALA A 4 -24.99 -13.15 6.03
CA ALA A 4 -25.59 -11.82 5.90
C ALA A 4 -25.00 -10.81 6.91
N LEU A 5 -24.68 -11.28 8.12
CA LEU A 5 -24.04 -10.45 9.15
C LEU A 5 -22.59 -10.13 8.78
N ASP A 6 -21.85 -11.10 8.23
CA ASP A 6 -20.52 -10.85 7.69
C ASP A 6 -20.56 -9.75 6.62
N PHE A 7 -21.37 -9.94 5.57
CA PHE A 7 -21.47 -8.96 4.48
C PHE A 7 -21.84 -7.56 4.99
N TYR A 8 -22.74 -7.48 5.97
CA TYR A 8 -23.08 -6.24 6.64
C TYR A 8 -21.87 -5.59 7.33
N PHE A 9 -21.15 -6.33 8.18
CA PHE A 9 -20.00 -5.79 8.90
C PHE A 9 -18.86 -5.41 7.96
N TYR A 10 -18.57 -6.24 6.95
CA TYR A 10 -17.54 -5.96 5.97
C TYR A 10 -17.85 -4.68 5.15
N SER A 11 -19.09 -4.57 4.67
CA SER A 11 -19.52 -3.40 3.89
C SER A 11 -19.53 -2.12 4.73
N LEU A 12 -20.00 -2.20 5.98
CA LEU A 12 -19.98 -1.08 6.90
C LEU A 12 -18.54 -0.65 7.20
N ALA A 13 -17.63 -1.61 7.44
CA ALA A 13 -16.22 -1.35 7.67
C ALA A 13 -15.58 -0.64 6.48
N PHE A 14 -15.86 -1.10 5.26
CA PHE A 14 -15.37 -0.48 4.03
C PHE A 14 -15.82 0.97 3.90
N LEU A 15 -17.11 1.25 4.12
CA LEU A 15 -17.65 2.61 4.07
C LEU A 15 -17.04 3.51 5.16
N LYS A 16 -16.85 2.97 6.38
CA LYS A 16 -16.20 3.69 7.47
C LYS A 16 -14.74 4.02 7.17
N SER A 17 -14.01 3.10 6.56
CA SER A 17 -12.63 3.33 6.10
C SER A 17 -12.56 4.45 5.07
N HIS A 18 -13.49 4.48 4.10
CA HIS A 18 -13.58 5.55 3.10
C HIS A 18 -13.95 6.91 3.71
N ALA A 19 -14.79 6.91 4.74
CA ALA A 19 -15.08 8.12 5.52
C ALA A 19 -13.91 8.57 6.42
N GLY A 20 -12.87 7.73 6.55
CA GLY A 20 -11.70 7.96 7.41
C GLY A 20 -11.94 7.66 8.88
N ASP A 21 -13.04 7.01 9.22
CA ASP A 21 -13.33 6.47 10.56
C ASP A 21 -12.67 5.08 10.67
N HIS A 22 -11.34 5.07 10.70
CA HIS A 22 -10.53 3.85 10.68
C HIS A 22 -10.70 3.01 11.95
N LEU A 23 -11.04 3.64 13.08
CA LEU A 23 -11.35 2.93 14.32
C LEU A 23 -12.65 2.11 14.17
N ALA A 24 -13.73 2.72 13.69
CA ALA A 24 -14.96 1.98 13.45
C ALA A 24 -14.79 0.96 12.32
N ALA A 25 -13.99 1.26 11.29
CA ALA A 25 -13.68 0.31 10.23
C ALA A 25 -13.01 -0.95 10.82
N ARG A 26 -11.96 -0.77 11.62
CA ARG A 26 -11.23 -1.84 12.30
C ARG A 26 -12.17 -2.73 13.12
N THR A 27 -13.01 -2.15 13.99
CA THR A 27 -13.96 -2.92 14.81
C THR A 27 -14.94 -3.73 13.96
N ASN A 28 -15.43 -3.19 12.84
CA ASN A 28 -16.35 -3.92 11.99
C ASN A 28 -15.63 -5.01 11.17
N TYR A 29 -14.40 -4.78 10.71
CA TYR A 29 -13.60 -5.84 10.10
C TYR A 29 -13.27 -6.97 11.09
N GLU A 30 -13.02 -6.69 12.37
CA GLU A 30 -12.82 -7.73 13.39
C GLU A 30 -14.08 -8.60 13.59
N ARG A 31 -15.28 -7.99 13.53
CA ARG A 31 -16.54 -8.73 13.59
C ARG A 31 -16.74 -9.64 12.36
N SER A 32 -16.47 -9.12 11.16
CA SER A 32 -16.48 -9.90 9.92
C SER A 32 -15.46 -11.05 9.98
N LEU A 33 -14.22 -10.78 10.42
CA LEU A 33 -13.17 -11.78 10.60
C LEU A 33 -13.59 -12.90 11.54
N ALA A 34 -14.20 -12.58 12.68
CA ALA A 34 -14.69 -13.57 13.64
C ALA A 34 -15.77 -14.49 13.02
N ILE A 35 -16.69 -13.92 12.25
CA ILE A 35 -17.74 -14.70 11.56
C ILE A 35 -17.12 -15.61 10.50
N ASN A 36 -16.21 -15.10 9.66
CA ASN A 36 -15.59 -15.88 8.59
C ASN A 36 -14.68 -16.99 9.13
N ARG A 37 -14.01 -16.78 10.27
CA ARG A 37 -13.27 -17.85 10.96
C ARG A 37 -14.18 -19.00 11.39
N VAL A 38 -15.36 -18.71 11.93
CA VAL A 38 -16.34 -19.75 12.30
C VAL A 38 -16.92 -20.44 11.05
N ALA A 39 -17.12 -19.69 9.97
CA ALA A 39 -17.63 -20.22 8.72
C ALA A 39 -16.59 -21.03 7.91
N GLY A 40 -15.30 -20.92 8.24
CA GLY A 40 -14.21 -21.53 7.48
C GLY A 40 -13.94 -20.87 6.13
N ASP A 41 -14.39 -19.63 5.92
CA ASP A 41 -14.13 -18.88 4.69
C ASP A 41 -12.75 -18.23 4.75
N GLU A 42 -11.74 -19.00 4.33
CA GLU A 42 -10.34 -18.59 4.38
C GLU A 42 -10.05 -17.35 3.52
N PHE A 43 -10.71 -17.22 2.38
CA PHE A 43 -10.53 -16.06 1.50
C PHE A 43 -11.03 -14.78 2.17
N ALA A 44 -12.23 -14.83 2.77
CA ALA A 44 -12.79 -13.70 3.49
C ALA A 44 -11.99 -13.37 4.76
N VAL A 45 -11.44 -14.38 5.45
CA VAL A 45 -10.50 -14.19 6.59
C VAL A 45 -9.29 -13.37 6.16
N LEU A 46 -8.60 -13.77 5.09
CA LEU A 46 -7.41 -13.06 4.60
C LEU A 46 -7.75 -11.62 4.16
N GLY A 47 -8.89 -11.44 3.49
CA GLY A 47 -9.39 -10.12 3.10
C GLY A 47 -9.70 -9.21 4.28
N ALA A 48 -10.31 -9.72 5.35
CA ALA A 48 -10.58 -8.96 6.56
C ALA A 48 -9.26 -8.59 7.29
N MET A 49 -8.30 -9.52 7.37
CA MET A 49 -6.98 -9.27 7.96
C MET A 49 -6.22 -8.15 7.24
N ALA A 50 -6.21 -8.16 5.90
CA ALA A 50 -5.60 -7.08 5.11
C ALA A 50 -6.20 -5.72 5.42
N ASN A 51 -7.52 -5.64 5.59
CA ASN A 51 -8.20 -4.38 5.88
C ASN A 51 -7.98 -3.90 7.32
N ILE A 52 -7.88 -4.81 8.30
CA ILE A 52 -7.49 -4.48 9.67
C ILE A 52 -6.09 -3.88 9.70
N ALA A 53 -5.12 -4.52 9.02
CA ALA A 53 -3.76 -4.02 8.95
C ALA A 53 -3.67 -2.60 8.34
N ASN A 54 -4.46 -2.34 7.29
CA ASN A 54 -4.56 -0.99 6.73
C ASN A 54 -5.21 0.02 7.68
N ALA A 55 -6.22 -0.39 8.45
CA ALA A 55 -6.87 0.46 9.43
C ALA A 55 -5.91 0.83 10.57
N ASP A 56 -5.14 -0.14 11.08
CA ASP A 56 -4.09 0.09 12.08
C ASP A 56 -3.03 1.06 11.55
N TRP A 57 -2.62 0.88 10.30
CA TRP A 57 -1.66 1.78 9.65
C TRP A 57 -2.20 3.21 9.50
N ALA A 58 -3.46 3.35 9.10
CA ALA A 58 -4.11 4.65 8.97
C ALA A 58 -4.31 5.35 10.34
N LEU A 59 -4.49 4.57 11.42
CA LEU A 59 -4.52 5.07 12.80
C LEU A 59 -3.14 5.46 13.34
N GLY A 60 -2.06 5.11 12.63
CA GLY A 60 -0.68 5.39 13.02
C GLY A 60 -0.05 4.32 13.92
N ASP A 61 -0.74 3.21 14.17
CA ASP A 61 -0.19 2.06 14.90
C ASP A 61 0.67 1.21 13.96
N LEU A 62 1.90 1.68 13.71
CA LEU A 62 2.84 1.01 12.80
C LEU A 62 3.32 -0.34 13.32
N ASP A 63 3.31 -0.57 14.63
CA ASP A 63 3.66 -1.87 15.24
C ASP A 63 2.57 -2.90 14.97
N ALA A 64 1.30 -2.56 15.21
CA ALA A 64 0.16 -3.44 14.94
C ALA A 64 0.02 -3.72 13.43
N ALA A 65 0.17 -2.70 12.58
CA ALA A 65 0.13 -2.86 11.14
C ALA A 65 1.24 -3.79 10.63
N LEU A 66 2.48 -3.61 11.11
CA LEU A 66 3.61 -4.44 10.74
C LEU A 66 3.40 -5.90 11.13
N ALA A 67 2.96 -6.15 12.37
CA ALA A 67 2.67 -7.49 12.85
C ALA A 67 1.58 -8.15 12.01
N SER A 68 0.50 -7.43 11.71
CA SER A 68 -0.64 -7.92 10.94
C SER A 68 -0.28 -8.22 9.47
N PHE A 69 0.53 -7.38 8.82
CA PHE A 69 1.01 -7.66 7.46
C PHE A 69 2.03 -8.82 7.42
N ARG A 70 2.87 -9.00 8.44
CA ARG A 70 3.74 -10.19 8.56
C ARG A 70 2.93 -11.48 8.73
N GLU A 71 1.90 -11.45 9.58
CA GLU A 71 1.00 -12.61 9.74
C GLU A 71 0.25 -12.91 8.43
N LEU A 72 -0.31 -11.87 7.80
CA LEU A 72 -1.05 -12.00 6.53
C LEU A 72 -0.17 -12.57 5.42
N THR A 73 1.07 -12.09 5.25
CA THR A 73 1.98 -12.60 4.22
C THR A 73 2.38 -14.06 4.48
N ALA A 74 2.62 -14.43 5.74
CA ALA A 74 2.90 -15.82 6.11
C ALA A 74 1.72 -16.76 5.80
N LEU A 75 0.50 -16.35 6.16
CA LEU A 75 -0.72 -17.12 5.84
C LEU A 75 -0.99 -17.16 4.34
N ALA A 76 -0.85 -16.04 3.63
CA ALA A 76 -1.06 -15.96 2.19
C ALA A 76 -0.06 -16.82 1.40
N ARG A 77 1.12 -17.13 1.94
CA ARG A 77 2.07 -18.09 1.34
C ARG A 77 1.67 -19.55 1.60
N ALA A 78 1.14 -19.85 2.79
CA ALA A 78 0.80 -21.20 3.19
C ALA A 78 -0.59 -21.66 2.73
N SER A 79 -1.48 -20.72 2.44
CA SER A 79 -2.88 -20.97 2.11
C SER A 79 -3.09 -21.35 0.64
N PRO A 80 -3.77 -22.49 0.34
CA PRO A 80 -4.14 -22.83 -1.03
C PRO A 80 -5.25 -21.92 -1.59
N MET A 81 -5.98 -21.20 -0.73
CA MET A 81 -7.04 -20.27 -1.11
C MET A 81 -6.51 -18.85 -1.36
N SER A 82 -5.23 -18.60 -1.06
CA SER A 82 -4.57 -17.34 -1.34
C SER A 82 -4.34 -17.15 -2.84
N THR A 83 -4.43 -15.90 -3.28
CA THR A 83 -4.19 -15.52 -4.67
C THR A 83 -2.85 -14.79 -4.79
N ARG A 84 -2.20 -14.89 -5.95
CA ARG A 84 -0.98 -14.10 -6.26
C ARG A 84 -1.23 -12.60 -6.03
N ARG A 85 -2.42 -12.11 -6.38
CA ARG A 85 -2.84 -10.72 -6.15
C ARG A 85 -2.83 -10.35 -4.67
N LEU A 86 -3.43 -11.18 -3.81
CA LEU A 86 -3.46 -10.94 -2.37
C LEU A 86 -2.05 -10.96 -1.77
N LEU A 87 -1.22 -11.93 -2.16
CA LEU A 87 0.15 -12.03 -1.68
C LEU A 87 0.96 -10.79 -2.11
N GLY A 88 0.88 -10.40 -3.38
CA GLY A 88 1.51 -9.19 -3.90
C GLY A 88 1.08 -7.93 -3.16
N TYR A 89 -0.22 -7.77 -2.93
CA TYR A 89 -0.78 -6.67 -2.16
C TYR A 89 -0.21 -6.63 -0.74
N ALA A 90 -0.24 -7.75 -0.03
CA ALA A 90 0.22 -7.84 1.36
C ALA A 90 1.73 -7.58 1.49
N LEU A 91 2.55 -8.14 0.60
CA LEU A 91 4.00 -7.90 0.55
C LEU A 91 4.33 -6.45 0.25
N THR A 92 3.62 -5.83 -0.70
CA THR A 92 3.87 -4.43 -1.07
C THR A 92 3.47 -3.50 0.07
N LYS A 93 2.34 -3.75 0.73
CA LYS A 93 1.92 -2.97 1.92
C LYS A 93 2.85 -3.18 3.12
N LEU A 94 3.36 -4.40 3.33
CA LEU A 94 4.41 -4.66 4.32
C LEU A 94 5.66 -3.79 4.04
N GLY A 95 6.09 -3.73 2.78
CA GLY A 95 7.19 -2.87 2.35
C GLY A 95 6.94 -1.38 2.60
N SER A 96 5.72 -0.89 2.35
CA SER A 96 5.35 0.50 2.64
C SER A 96 5.37 0.82 4.15
N VAL A 97 4.87 -0.09 5.00
CA VAL A 97 4.91 0.10 6.47
C VAL A 97 6.35 0.10 6.98
N LEU A 98 7.18 -0.83 6.51
CA LEU A 98 8.62 -0.86 6.83
C LEU A 98 9.33 0.43 6.38
N THR A 99 8.96 0.95 5.21
CA THR A 99 9.46 2.23 4.71
C THR A 99 9.10 3.38 5.65
N GLU A 100 7.86 3.46 6.13
CA GLU A 100 7.45 4.53 7.05
C GLU A 100 8.17 4.45 8.41
N ARG A 101 8.55 3.23 8.84
CA ARG A 101 9.40 2.98 10.02
C ARG A 101 10.89 3.25 9.80
N GLY A 102 11.33 3.45 8.56
CA GLY A 102 12.74 3.62 8.21
C GLY A 102 13.54 2.31 8.10
N GLU A 103 12.87 1.15 8.08
CA GLU A 103 13.48 -0.18 7.93
C GLU A 103 13.72 -0.49 6.45
N LEU A 104 14.51 0.35 5.77
CA LEU A 104 14.60 0.43 4.31
C LEU A 104 15.14 -0.85 3.65
N THR A 105 16.08 -1.55 4.29
CA THR A 105 16.66 -2.79 3.77
C THR A 105 15.63 -3.91 3.73
N GLU A 106 14.89 -4.10 4.82
CA GLU A 106 13.81 -5.10 4.87
C GLU A 106 12.70 -4.70 3.91
N ALA A 107 12.32 -3.41 3.88
CA ALA A 107 11.33 -2.89 2.93
C ALA A 107 11.67 -3.25 1.49
N LEU A 108 12.92 -3.01 1.05
CA LEU A 108 13.35 -3.35 -0.31
C LEU A 108 13.25 -4.85 -0.59
N ALA A 109 13.62 -5.71 0.37
CA ALA A 109 13.57 -7.15 0.22
C ALA A 109 12.13 -7.65 -0.03
N VAL A 110 11.15 -7.18 0.78
CA VAL A 110 9.74 -7.58 0.58
C VAL A 110 9.12 -6.94 -0.67
N LEU A 111 9.52 -5.70 -1.02
CA LEU A 111 9.05 -5.03 -2.25
C LEU A 111 9.52 -5.74 -3.51
N ARG A 112 10.74 -6.30 -3.52
CA ARG A 112 11.27 -7.11 -4.64
C ARG A 112 10.44 -8.36 -4.90
N GLU A 113 9.78 -8.89 -3.89
CA GLU A 113 8.86 -10.03 -4.04
C GLU A 113 7.43 -9.58 -4.38
N GLY A 114 6.94 -8.51 -3.75
CA GLY A 114 5.55 -8.06 -3.89
C GLY A 114 5.25 -7.30 -5.18
N LEU A 115 6.13 -6.37 -5.59
CA LEU A 115 5.87 -5.48 -6.72
C LEU A 115 5.67 -6.23 -8.05
N PRO A 116 6.45 -7.28 -8.39
CA PRO A 116 6.21 -8.07 -9.60
C PRO A 116 4.81 -8.71 -9.64
N LEU A 117 4.27 -9.15 -8.49
CA LEU A 117 2.96 -9.80 -8.41
C LEU A 117 1.80 -8.82 -8.65
N VAL A 118 1.89 -7.60 -8.10
CA VAL A 118 0.87 -6.56 -8.35
C VAL A 118 1.01 -5.93 -9.74
N ARG A 119 2.22 -5.97 -10.32
CA ARG A 119 2.45 -5.56 -11.71
C ARG A 119 1.79 -6.53 -12.70
N GLU A 120 1.91 -7.84 -12.47
CA GLU A 120 1.20 -8.86 -13.26
C GLU A 120 -0.33 -8.67 -13.22
N ASP A 121 -0.85 -8.13 -12.11
CA ASP A 121 -2.28 -7.82 -11.90
C ASP A 121 -2.69 -6.43 -12.44
N GLY A 122 -1.75 -5.61 -12.91
CA GLY A 122 -2.02 -4.24 -13.41
C GLY A 122 -2.34 -3.22 -12.31
N SER A 123 -1.96 -3.52 -11.07
CA SER A 123 -2.23 -2.69 -9.89
C SER A 123 -0.97 -2.08 -9.26
N ALA A 124 0.21 -2.22 -9.88
CA ALA A 124 1.48 -1.70 -9.36
C ALA A 124 1.48 -0.18 -9.16
N TRP A 125 0.89 0.60 -10.09
CA TRP A 125 0.81 2.05 -9.98
C TRP A 125 0.20 2.58 -8.68
N VAL A 126 -0.66 1.80 -8.01
CA VAL A 126 -1.31 2.18 -6.74
C VAL A 126 -0.29 2.32 -5.59
N PHE A 127 0.86 1.67 -5.71
CA PHE A 127 1.86 1.61 -4.64
C PHE A 127 3.04 2.55 -4.87
N LEU A 128 3.16 3.16 -6.05
CA LEU A 128 4.37 3.91 -6.40
C LEU A 128 4.57 5.20 -5.60
N ASP A 129 3.51 5.81 -5.05
CA ASP A 129 3.66 6.89 -4.06
C ASP A 129 4.43 6.39 -2.82
N ASP A 130 4.06 5.21 -2.31
CA ASP A 130 4.69 4.60 -1.13
C ASP A 130 6.16 4.22 -1.42
N LEU A 131 6.43 3.64 -2.61
CA LEU A 131 7.77 3.22 -3.00
C LEU A 131 8.68 4.41 -3.32
N ALA A 132 8.15 5.49 -3.89
CA ALA A 132 8.89 6.73 -4.12
C ALA A 132 9.42 7.31 -2.79
N LEU A 133 8.64 7.23 -1.71
CA LEU A 133 9.08 7.63 -0.38
C LEU A 133 10.28 6.79 0.11
N ARG A 134 10.30 5.48 -0.15
CA ARG A 134 11.46 4.63 0.16
C ARG A 134 12.70 5.09 -0.59
N VAL A 135 12.57 5.36 -1.88
CA VAL A 135 13.66 5.84 -2.74
C VAL A 135 14.19 7.19 -2.25
N ALA A 136 13.30 8.08 -1.78
CA ALA A 136 13.71 9.34 -1.18
C ALA A 136 14.54 9.12 0.10
N TYR A 137 14.16 8.16 0.96
CA TYR A 137 14.90 7.85 2.18
C TYR A 137 16.27 7.22 1.96
N THR A 138 16.51 6.58 0.81
CA THR A 138 17.87 6.12 0.46
C THR A 138 18.74 7.23 -0.14
N GLY A 139 18.24 8.46 -0.24
CA GLY A 139 18.96 9.62 -0.74
C GLY A 139 18.89 9.79 -2.26
N LYS A 140 18.19 8.90 -2.98
CA LYS A 140 17.99 8.99 -4.44
C LYS A 140 16.83 9.93 -4.77
N VAL A 141 16.97 11.19 -4.36
CA VAL A 141 15.90 12.18 -4.42
C VAL A 141 15.41 12.43 -5.85
N ALA A 142 16.30 12.41 -6.85
CA ALA A 142 15.93 12.60 -8.25
C ALA A 142 15.04 11.47 -8.77
N ASP A 143 15.35 10.22 -8.43
CA ASP A 143 14.57 9.06 -8.83
C ASP A 143 13.22 9.02 -8.11
N ALA A 144 13.19 9.40 -6.83
CA ALA A 144 11.96 9.58 -6.08
C ALA A 144 11.04 10.64 -6.71
N ALA A 145 11.59 11.75 -7.21
CA ALA A 145 10.83 12.77 -7.93
C ALA A 145 10.26 12.24 -9.26
N ARG A 146 11.02 11.44 -10.02
CA ARG A 146 10.50 10.78 -11.23
C ARG A 146 9.36 9.81 -10.91
N LEU A 147 9.50 9.01 -9.85
CA LEU A 147 8.43 8.12 -9.40
C LEU A 147 7.19 8.88 -8.95
N ALA A 148 7.35 10.02 -8.26
CA ALA A 148 6.23 10.89 -7.90
C ALA A 148 5.52 11.45 -9.14
N GLY A 149 6.28 11.86 -10.16
CA GLY A 149 5.76 12.34 -11.44
C GLY A 149 4.96 11.28 -12.19
N TYR A 150 5.46 10.05 -12.24
CA TYR A 150 4.72 8.90 -12.78
C TYR A 150 3.43 8.64 -12.00
N ALA A 151 3.50 8.59 -10.66
CA ALA A 151 2.33 8.31 -9.83
C ALA A 151 1.25 9.39 -10.03
N ASP A 152 1.63 10.66 -10.07
CA ASP A 152 0.72 11.78 -10.33
C ASP A 152 0.08 11.70 -11.73
N SER A 153 0.85 11.36 -12.77
CA SER A 153 0.32 11.25 -14.13
C SER A 153 -0.70 10.12 -14.27
N VAL A 154 -0.45 8.97 -13.66
CA VAL A 154 -1.37 7.82 -13.72
C VAL A 154 -2.65 8.08 -12.93
N HIS A 155 -2.56 8.69 -11.74
CA HIS A 155 -3.75 9.06 -10.97
C HIS A 155 -4.62 10.07 -11.74
N ALA A 156 -4.01 11.07 -12.37
CA ALA A 156 -4.72 12.02 -13.21
C ALA A 156 -5.37 11.35 -14.43
N ALA A 157 -4.63 10.51 -15.16
CA ALA A 157 -5.14 9.82 -16.35
C ALA A 157 -6.30 8.86 -16.04
N LYS A 158 -6.28 8.20 -14.87
CA LYS A 158 -7.33 7.28 -14.43
C LYS A 158 -8.48 7.98 -13.68
N ALA A 159 -8.39 9.29 -13.45
CA ALA A 159 -9.28 10.02 -12.54
C ALA A 159 -9.42 9.33 -11.16
N ALA A 160 -8.34 8.72 -10.69
CA ALA A 160 -8.30 7.96 -9.45
C ALA A 160 -7.98 8.88 -8.27
N THR A 161 -8.75 8.75 -7.19
CA THR A 161 -8.48 9.49 -5.95
C THR A 161 -7.54 8.70 -5.06
N ARG A 162 -6.56 9.39 -4.47
CA ARG A 162 -5.71 8.82 -3.43
C ARG A 162 -6.48 8.76 -2.11
N GLY A 163 -6.37 7.64 -1.41
CA GLY A 163 -6.88 7.51 -0.05
C GLY A 163 -6.05 8.35 0.93
N ARG A 164 -6.59 8.64 2.12
CA ARG A 164 -5.94 9.47 3.15
C ARG A 164 -4.51 9.05 3.47
N LEU A 165 -4.29 7.74 3.60
CA LEU A 165 -2.98 7.17 3.89
C LEU A 165 -1.97 7.48 2.77
N THR A 166 -2.31 7.18 1.52
CA THR A 166 -1.47 7.47 0.36
C THR A 166 -1.22 8.97 0.21
N THR A 167 -2.24 9.82 0.45
CA THR A 167 -2.07 11.28 0.48
C THR A 167 -1.06 11.71 1.54
N ARG A 168 -1.11 11.16 2.76
CA ARG A 168 -0.14 11.43 3.83
C ARG A 168 1.30 11.09 3.40
N LEU A 169 1.49 9.92 2.79
CA LEU A 169 2.81 9.47 2.34
C LEU A 169 3.33 10.34 1.20
N ARG A 170 2.46 10.68 0.24
CA ARG A 170 2.76 11.62 -0.85
C ARG A 170 3.15 12.99 -0.33
N ASP A 171 2.42 13.54 0.63
CA ASP A 171 2.75 14.85 1.21
C ASP A 171 4.12 14.85 1.90
N ARG A 172 4.44 13.75 2.62
CA ARG A 172 5.76 13.54 3.23
C ARG A 172 6.86 13.46 2.16
N LEU A 173 6.62 12.71 1.08
CA LEU A 173 7.53 12.64 -0.06
C LEU A 173 7.77 14.03 -0.67
N HIS A 174 6.71 14.77 -1.03
CA HIS A 174 6.86 16.09 -1.64
C HIS A 174 7.52 17.12 -0.70
N ALA A 175 7.34 17.00 0.61
CA ALA A 175 8.07 17.82 1.57
C ALA A 175 9.59 17.56 1.48
N LEU A 176 10.00 16.28 1.47
CA LEU A 176 11.41 15.90 1.31
C LEU A 176 11.98 16.35 -0.04
N LEU A 177 11.21 16.19 -1.13
CA LEU A 177 11.64 16.61 -2.47
C LEU A 177 11.88 18.13 -2.52
N ARG A 178 10.97 18.93 -1.96
CA ARG A 178 11.13 20.40 -1.91
C ARG A 178 12.26 20.87 -1.00
N GLU A 179 12.60 20.09 0.03
CA GLU A 179 13.75 20.40 0.89
C GLU A 179 15.08 20.16 0.16
N LYS A 180 15.14 19.15 -0.70
CA LYS A 180 16.38 18.65 -1.30
C LYS A 180 16.65 19.11 -2.73
N LEU A 181 15.63 19.55 -3.46
CA LEU A 181 15.74 19.95 -4.86
C LEU A 181 15.33 21.40 -5.07
N ALA A 182 15.96 22.06 -6.04
CA ALA A 182 15.50 23.37 -6.50
C ALA A 182 14.11 23.23 -7.18
N PRO A 183 13.24 24.26 -7.13
CA PRO A 183 11.91 24.19 -7.72
C PRO A 183 11.90 23.78 -9.20
N ASP A 184 12.77 24.39 -10.02
CA ASP A 184 12.85 24.12 -11.46
C ASP A 184 13.35 22.69 -11.74
N GLU A 185 14.29 22.19 -10.93
CA GLU A 185 14.80 20.82 -11.02
C GLU A 185 13.71 19.81 -10.65
N LEU A 186 12.96 20.06 -9.57
CA LEU A 186 11.85 19.22 -9.15
C LEU A 186 10.76 19.17 -10.22
N GLU A 187 10.39 20.31 -10.81
CA GLU A 187 9.40 20.35 -11.90
C GLU A 187 9.86 19.55 -13.11
N CYS A 188 11.15 19.68 -13.49
CA CYS A 188 11.73 18.90 -14.58
C CYS A 188 11.66 17.39 -14.32
N LEU A 189 12.08 16.94 -13.13
CA LEU A 189 12.09 15.52 -12.76
C LEU A 189 10.67 14.93 -12.67
N LEU A 190 9.70 15.69 -12.16
CA LEU A 190 8.29 15.28 -12.16
C LEU A 190 7.77 15.11 -13.60
N ALA A 191 8.13 16.03 -14.51
CA ALA A 191 7.74 15.96 -15.91
C ALA A 191 8.45 14.83 -16.69
N GLU A 192 9.69 14.49 -16.34
CA GLU A 192 10.38 13.28 -16.82
C GLU A 192 9.63 12.03 -16.37
N GLY A 193 9.33 11.94 -15.07
CA GLY A 193 8.57 10.87 -14.46
C GLY A 193 7.21 10.61 -15.10
N ALA A 194 6.49 11.68 -15.40
CA ALA A 194 5.17 11.62 -16.02
C ALA A 194 5.14 10.92 -17.39
N LYS A 195 6.29 10.79 -18.07
CA LYS A 195 6.45 10.15 -19.37
C LYS A 195 6.91 8.68 -19.29
N MET A 196 7.25 8.20 -18.09
CA MET A 196 7.72 6.84 -17.89
C MET A 196 6.59 5.82 -18.09
N SER A 197 6.96 4.62 -18.51
CA SER A 197 6.11 3.43 -18.46
C SER A 197 6.03 2.84 -17.04
N GLU A 198 5.02 2.00 -16.79
CA GLU A 198 4.89 1.30 -15.50
C GLU A 198 6.09 0.39 -15.23
N ASP A 199 6.66 -0.24 -16.26
CA ASP A 199 7.83 -1.11 -16.14
C ASP A 199 9.08 -0.32 -15.74
N GLU A 200 9.30 0.85 -16.33
CA GLU A 200 10.41 1.74 -15.94
C GLU A 200 10.25 2.23 -14.51
N ALA A 201 9.03 2.61 -14.11
CA ALA A 201 8.75 3.06 -12.75
C ALA A 201 8.94 1.92 -11.72
N CYS A 202 8.47 0.71 -12.03
CA CYS A 202 8.67 -0.45 -11.17
C CYS A 202 10.15 -0.81 -11.01
N LYS A 203 10.93 -0.75 -12.10
CA LYS A 203 12.37 -1.01 -12.06
C LYS A 203 13.06 0.02 -11.18
N LEU A 204 12.82 1.30 -11.43
CA LEU A 204 13.42 2.41 -10.68
C LEU A 204 13.10 2.34 -9.17
N ALA A 205 11.89 1.93 -8.83
CA ALA A 205 11.46 1.78 -7.44
C ALA A 205 12.23 0.71 -6.64
N LEU A 206 12.75 -0.33 -7.33
CA LEU A 206 13.43 -1.49 -6.75
C LEU A 206 14.97 -1.41 -6.78
N GLU A 207 15.54 -0.29 -7.25
CA GLU A 207 16.98 -0.06 -7.22
C GLU A 207 17.48 0.23 -5.80
N GLU A 208 18.68 -0.27 -5.46
CA GLU A 208 19.30 -0.13 -4.12
C GLU A 208 19.71 1.29 -3.80
#